data_AF-A0A941DQU8-F1
#
_entry.id   AF-A0A941DQU8-F1
#
_cell.length_a   1.000
_cell.length_b   1.000
_cell.length_c   1.000
_cell.angle_alpha   90.00
_cell.angle_beta   90.00
_cell.angle_gamma   90.00
#
_symmetry.space_group_name_H-M   'P 1'
#
loop_
_entity.id
_entity.type
_entity.pdbx_description
1 polymer ?
#
loop_
_entity_poly.entity_id
_entity_poly.type
_entity_poly.pdbx_seq_one_letter_code
_entity_poly.pdbx_strand_id
1 'polypeptide(L)'
;ISKIRPYETGQASLLSNKAVYIGDANPALVGKTIDGKVAPPELIAAVQAGKSWEDTLFDATLNTSMTRIFVPVRIGASSTPWSFAISVPEDKILAEVRKLRNLSILIGLISVAVVSAMLLYVVNKLIIRPLGGEPDTAVEIARRVAEGDLTTQVSLQRGDQHSMLYALHQMQEQLRGIVADIRVSSEFVSDASGEIAKGNLDLSQRTESQAASLAETASSVEHMHETVQNNAAHAERARQLSVEAA
;
A
#
# COMPACT_ATOMS: atom_id res chain seq x y z
N ILE A 1 -63.89 27.13 -13.04
CA ILE A 1 -62.43 27.00 -13.34
C ILE A 1 -61.55 27.32 -12.14
N SER A 2 -61.93 28.31 -11.32
CA SER A 2 -61.23 28.72 -10.08
C SER A 2 -61.04 27.63 -9.01
N LYS A 3 -61.76 26.50 -9.08
CA LYS A 3 -61.60 25.32 -8.21
C LYS A 3 -60.62 24.27 -8.75
N ILE A 4 -60.16 24.40 -10.01
CA ILE A 4 -59.20 23.45 -10.59
C ILE A 4 -57.82 23.78 -10.01
N ARG A 5 -57.18 22.75 -9.44
CA ARG A 5 -55.87 22.83 -8.80
C ARG A 5 -54.95 21.75 -9.41
N PRO A 6 -54.34 22.00 -10.57
CA PRO A 6 -53.37 21.06 -11.15
C PRO A 6 -52.22 20.83 -10.16
N TYR A 7 -51.80 19.58 -9.93
CA TYR A 7 -50.77 19.24 -8.93
C TYR A 7 -51.04 19.78 -7.51
N GLU A 8 -52.32 19.88 -7.11
CA GLU A 8 -52.81 20.37 -5.80
C GLU A 8 -52.54 21.86 -5.49
N THR A 9 -51.50 22.47 -6.08
CA THR A 9 -51.07 23.86 -5.82
C THR A 9 -51.09 24.75 -7.06
N GLY A 10 -51.28 24.18 -8.24
CA GLY A 10 -51.42 24.93 -9.48
C GLY A 10 -52.72 25.70 -9.57
N GLN A 11 -52.78 26.62 -10.53
CA GLN A 11 -53.92 27.46 -10.81
C GLN A 11 -54.36 27.27 -12.25
N ALA A 12 -55.66 27.43 -12.49
CA ALA A 12 -56.23 27.35 -13.84
C ALA A 12 -56.95 28.65 -14.18
N SER A 13 -56.70 29.13 -15.39
CA SER A 13 -57.27 30.36 -15.92
C SER A 13 -57.89 30.11 -17.28
N LEU A 14 -58.93 30.87 -17.61
CA LEU A 14 -59.60 30.85 -18.90
C LEU A 14 -59.54 32.24 -19.48
N LEU A 15 -59.05 32.33 -20.70
CA LEU A 15 -58.89 33.56 -21.43
C LEU A 15 -59.75 33.54 -22.70
N SER A 16 -60.35 34.67 -22.99
CA SER A 16 -60.99 34.89 -24.29
C SER A 16 -59.94 35.13 -25.38
N ASN A 17 -60.38 35.10 -26.63
CA ASN A 17 -59.54 35.43 -27.78
C ASN A 17 -58.98 36.86 -27.76
N LYS A 18 -59.50 37.75 -26.90
CA LYS A 18 -58.97 39.11 -26.70
C LYS A 18 -57.97 39.18 -25.54
N ALA A 19 -57.45 38.05 -25.08
CA ALA A 19 -56.55 37.94 -23.92
C ALA A 19 -57.14 38.54 -22.63
N VAL A 20 -58.46 38.44 -22.46
CA VAL A 20 -59.18 38.84 -21.22
C VAL A 20 -59.41 37.60 -20.37
N TYR A 21 -59.06 37.66 -19.08
CA TYR A 21 -59.36 36.61 -18.11
C TYR A 21 -60.87 36.51 -17.88
N ILE A 22 -61.48 35.43 -18.33
CA ILE A 22 -62.90 35.11 -18.12
C ILE A 22 -63.11 34.34 -16.81
N GLY A 23 -62.08 33.59 -16.38
CA GLY A 23 -62.06 32.97 -15.07
C GLY A 23 -60.62 32.71 -14.65
N ASP A 24 -60.32 32.95 -13.38
CA ASP A 24 -58.98 32.80 -12.83
C ASP A 24 -59.08 32.30 -11.38
N ALA A 25 -58.00 31.75 -10.82
CA ALA A 25 -57.94 31.41 -9.41
C ALA A 25 -57.90 32.66 -8.51
N ASN A 26 -57.35 33.76 -9.01
CA ASN A 26 -57.38 35.09 -8.42
C ASN A 26 -58.59 35.90 -8.94
N PRO A 27 -59.62 36.16 -8.12
CA PRO A 27 -60.81 36.89 -8.54
C PRO A 27 -60.52 38.32 -9.04
N ALA A 28 -59.41 38.93 -8.61
CA ALA A 28 -59.03 40.29 -9.00
C ALA A 28 -58.53 40.43 -10.44
N LEU A 29 -58.27 39.30 -11.11
CA LEU A 29 -57.84 39.26 -12.51
C LEU A 29 -59.01 39.06 -13.49
N VAL A 30 -60.15 38.55 -13.02
CA VAL A 30 -61.32 38.30 -13.87
C VAL A 30 -61.84 39.62 -14.46
N GLY A 31 -62.03 39.66 -15.78
CA GLY A 31 -62.42 40.84 -16.55
C GLY A 31 -61.26 41.74 -16.98
N LYS A 32 -60.03 41.49 -16.51
CA LYS A 32 -58.84 42.23 -16.94
C LYS A 32 -58.18 41.57 -18.15
N THR A 33 -57.55 42.38 -19.00
CA THR A 33 -56.64 41.90 -20.03
C THR A 33 -55.31 41.47 -19.40
N ILE A 34 -54.63 40.51 -20.03
CA ILE A 34 -53.24 40.17 -19.69
C ILE A 34 -52.41 41.47 -19.66
N ASP A 35 -51.68 41.70 -18.56
CA ASP A 35 -50.80 42.85 -18.43
C ASP A 35 -49.60 42.70 -19.36
N GLY A 36 -49.56 43.50 -20.43
CA GLY A 36 -48.48 43.51 -21.42
C GLY A 36 -47.13 43.99 -20.87
N LYS A 37 -47.06 44.47 -19.62
CA LYS A 37 -45.79 44.74 -18.92
C LYS A 37 -45.17 43.49 -18.29
N VAL A 38 -46.00 42.48 -18.02
CA VAL A 38 -45.62 41.25 -17.30
C VAL A 38 -45.61 40.05 -18.24
N ALA A 39 -46.45 40.08 -19.29
CA ALA A 39 -46.51 39.02 -20.29
C ALA A 39 -45.80 39.42 -21.59
N PRO A 40 -45.04 38.48 -22.21
CA PRO A 40 -44.44 38.73 -23.51
C PRO A 40 -45.54 38.97 -24.57
N PRO A 41 -45.35 39.90 -25.52
CA PRO A 41 -46.32 40.17 -26.59
C PRO A 41 -46.68 38.93 -27.42
N GLU A 42 -45.76 37.98 -27.52
CA GLU A 42 -45.93 36.70 -28.21
C GLU A 42 -47.00 35.80 -27.57
N LEU A 43 -47.14 35.84 -26.23
CA LEU A 43 -48.22 35.12 -25.53
C LEU A 43 -49.59 35.66 -25.97
N ILE A 44 -49.74 36.98 -26.02
CA ILE A 44 -51.01 37.62 -26.41
C ILE A 44 -51.36 37.24 -27.86
N ALA A 45 -50.37 37.28 -28.76
CA ALA A 45 -50.53 36.87 -30.14
C ALA A 45 -50.88 35.37 -30.27
N ALA A 46 -50.25 34.50 -29.47
CA ALA A 46 -50.53 33.07 -29.45
C ALA A 46 -51.96 32.77 -28.97
N VAL A 47 -52.42 33.43 -27.90
CA VAL A 47 -53.80 33.32 -27.40
C VAL A 47 -54.81 33.79 -28.43
N GLN A 48 -54.56 34.92 -29.10
CA GLN A 48 -55.43 35.45 -30.17
C GLN A 48 -55.49 34.53 -31.39
N ALA A 49 -54.36 33.94 -31.76
CA ALA A 49 -54.25 33.01 -32.88
C ALA A 49 -54.73 31.58 -32.55
N GLY A 50 -55.08 31.30 -31.29
CA GLY A 50 -55.45 29.96 -30.83
C GLY A 50 -54.30 28.95 -30.91
N LYS A 51 -53.06 29.39 -30.66
CA LYS A 51 -51.87 28.52 -30.58
C LYS A 51 -51.56 28.20 -29.12
N SER A 52 -50.94 27.04 -28.88
CA SER A 52 -50.41 26.73 -27.56
C SER A 52 -49.18 27.59 -27.25
N TRP A 53 -48.99 27.93 -25.98
CA TRP A 53 -47.84 28.70 -25.51
C TRP A 53 -47.39 28.16 -24.15
N GLU A 54 -46.10 28.16 -23.91
CA GLU A 54 -45.51 27.77 -22.64
C GLU A 54 -44.45 28.81 -22.24
N ASP A 55 -44.50 29.25 -20.98
CA ASP A 55 -43.47 30.09 -20.39
C ASP A 55 -43.28 29.80 -18.90
N THR A 56 -42.17 30.29 -18.36
CA THR A 56 -41.95 30.35 -16.92
C THR A 56 -41.98 31.82 -16.50
N LEU A 57 -42.79 32.11 -15.48
CA LEU A 57 -42.89 33.45 -14.88
C LEU A 57 -42.70 33.34 -13.37
N PHE A 58 -41.95 34.29 -12.81
CA PHE A 58 -41.85 34.44 -11.36
C PHE A 58 -43.11 35.12 -10.80
N ASP A 59 -43.83 34.42 -9.91
CA ASP A 59 -44.96 34.99 -9.18
C ASP A 59 -44.47 35.61 -7.87
N ALA A 60 -44.53 36.94 -7.77
CA ALA A 60 -44.08 37.70 -6.60
C ALA A 60 -44.96 37.48 -5.35
N THR A 61 -46.21 37.03 -5.52
CA THR A 61 -47.15 36.76 -4.42
C THR A 61 -46.82 35.42 -3.76
N LEU A 62 -46.47 34.42 -4.58
CA LEU A 62 -46.13 33.07 -4.14
C LEU A 62 -44.62 32.87 -3.97
N ASN A 63 -43.80 33.88 -4.31
CA ASN A 63 -42.35 33.88 -4.25
C ASN A 63 -41.72 32.63 -4.91
N THR A 64 -42.30 32.20 -6.04
CA THR A 64 -41.84 31.01 -6.77
C THR A 64 -42.01 31.21 -8.27
N SER A 65 -41.15 30.54 -9.05
CA SER A 65 -41.35 30.38 -10.49
C SER A 65 -42.55 29.46 -10.75
N MET A 66 -43.41 29.87 -11.67
CA MET A 66 -44.54 29.10 -12.16
C MET A 66 -44.34 28.83 -13.65
N THR A 67 -44.44 27.56 -14.04
CA THR A 67 -44.55 27.17 -15.45
C THR A 67 -46.01 27.29 -15.86
N ARG A 68 -46.28 28.07 -16.89
CA ARG A 68 -47.63 28.31 -17.41
C ARG A 68 -47.75 27.70 -18.79
N ILE A 69 -48.80 26.92 -18.99
CA ILE A 69 -49.11 26.28 -20.26
C ILE A 69 -50.49 26.75 -20.69
N PHE A 70 -50.56 27.38 -21.85
CA PHE A 70 -51.76 27.86 -22.50
C PHE A 70 -52.13 26.90 -23.62
N VAL A 71 -53.33 26.32 -23.57
CA VAL A 71 -53.86 25.44 -24.61
C VAL A 71 -55.13 26.03 -25.21
N PRO A 72 -55.29 26.03 -26.55
CA PRO A 72 -56.51 26.52 -27.17
C PRO A 72 -57.67 25.55 -26.92
N VAL A 73 -58.81 26.07 -26.50
CA VAL A 73 -60.05 25.33 -26.29
C VAL A 73 -61.15 25.99 -27.11
N ARG A 74 -61.95 25.17 -27.81
CA ARG A 74 -63.17 25.63 -28.48
C ARG A 74 -64.36 25.26 -27.61
N ILE A 75 -65.22 26.24 -27.30
CA ILE A 75 -66.40 26.03 -26.46
C ILE A 75 -67.65 26.30 -27.31
N GLY A 76 -68.41 25.24 -27.60
CA GLY A 76 -69.64 25.34 -28.39
C GLY A 76 -69.40 25.77 -29.85
N ALA A 77 -70.32 26.59 -30.38
CA ALA A 77 -70.27 27.12 -31.75
C ALA A 77 -69.53 28.47 -31.88
N SER A 78 -68.62 28.80 -30.96
CA SER A 78 -67.90 30.07 -31.01
C SER A 78 -66.90 30.10 -32.17
N SER A 79 -66.90 31.18 -32.95
CA SER A 79 -65.95 31.41 -34.06
C SER A 79 -64.56 31.84 -33.59
N THR A 80 -64.39 32.17 -32.31
CA THR A 80 -63.12 32.60 -31.73
C THR A 80 -62.53 31.55 -30.79
N PRO A 81 -61.21 31.29 -30.84
CA PRO A 81 -60.56 30.33 -29.95
C PRO A 81 -60.47 30.91 -28.52
N TRP A 82 -60.76 30.08 -27.52
CA TRP A 82 -60.51 30.42 -26.11
C TRP A 82 -59.18 29.79 -25.71
N SER A 83 -58.55 30.27 -24.66
CA SER A 83 -57.30 29.69 -24.15
C SER A 83 -57.47 29.28 -22.70
N PHE A 84 -57.23 28.01 -22.41
CA PHE A 84 -57.17 27.47 -21.06
C PHE A 84 -55.72 27.44 -20.63
N ALA A 85 -55.40 28.14 -19.54
CA ALA A 85 -54.06 28.20 -18.98
C ALA A 85 -54.01 27.40 -17.69
N ILE A 86 -52.96 26.59 -17.52
CA ILE A 86 -52.59 26.01 -16.23
C ILE A 86 -51.25 26.60 -15.81
N SER A 87 -51.12 26.98 -14.55
CA SER A 87 -49.89 27.50 -13.97
C SER A 87 -49.52 26.63 -12.78
N VAL A 88 -48.35 25.99 -12.83
CA VAL A 88 -47.90 25.06 -11.78
C VAL A 88 -46.58 25.57 -11.19
N PRO A 89 -46.47 25.67 -9.85
CA PRO A 89 -45.21 26.00 -9.19
C PRO A 89 -44.08 25.01 -9.51
N GLU A 90 -42.91 25.52 -9.92
CA GLU A 90 -41.74 24.68 -10.23
C GLU A 90 -41.17 23.96 -9.00
N ASP A 91 -41.31 24.55 -7.81
CA ASP A 91 -40.85 23.98 -6.55
C ASP A 91 -41.50 22.61 -6.26
N LYS A 92 -42.77 22.43 -6.64
CA LYS A 92 -43.50 21.17 -6.50
C LYS A 92 -43.09 20.16 -7.55
N ILE A 93 -42.95 20.59 -8.81
CA ILE A 93 -42.47 19.75 -9.91
C ILE A 93 -41.07 19.20 -9.59
N LEU A 94 -40.19 20.05 -9.05
CA LEU A 94 -38.81 19.69 -8.72
C LEU A 94 -38.63 19.10 -7.31
N ALA A 95 -39.64 19.17 -6.42
CA ALA A 95 -39.54 18.63 -5.05
C ALA A 95 -39.25 17.13 -5.07
N GLU A 96 -39.93 16.38 -5.93
CA GLU A 96 -39.74 14.94 -6.08
C GLU A 96 -38.38 14.62 -6.69
N VAL A 97 -37.98 15.37 -7.72
CA VAL A 97 -36.66 15.24 -8.35
C VAL A 97 -35.53 15.51 -7.36
N ARG A 98 -35.68 16.52 -6.48
CA ARG A 98 -34.69 16.83 -5.43
C ARG A 98 -34.54 15.70 -4.41
N LYS A 99 -35.64 15.03 -4.02
CA LYS A 99 -35.58 13.87 -3.13
C LYS A 99 -34.81 12.71 -3.77
N LEU A 100 -35.12 12.39 -5.03
CA LEU A 100 -34.42 11.35 -5.78
C LEU A 100 -32.93 11.68 -5.95
N ARG A 101 -32.61 12.93 -6.31
CA ARG A 101 -31.22 13.41 -6.42
C ARG A 101 -30.45 13.23 -5.11
N ASN A 102 -31.02 13.68 -4.00
CA ASN A 102 -30.35 13.59 -2.69
C ASN A 102 -30.17 12.13 -2.25
N LEU A 103 -31.14 11.26 -2.54
CA LEU A 103 -31.03 9.82 -2.30
C LEU A 103 -29.93 9.18 -3.15
N SER A 104 -29.83 9.52 -4.44
CA SER A 104 -28.74 9.06 -5.31
C SER A 104 -27.37 9.51 -4.83
N ILE A 105 -27.23 10.76 -4.37
CA ILE A 105 -25.99 11.28 -3.78
C ILE A 105 -25.64 10.50 -2.51
N LEU A 106 -26.61 10.25 -1.63
CA LEU A 106 -26.41 9.54 -0.38
C LEU A 106 -25.96 8.08 -0.62
N ILE A 107 -26.59 7.37 -1.57
CA ILE A 107 -26.17 6.02 -1.97
C ILE A 107 -24.77 6.03 -2.57
N GLY A 108 -24.45 7.04 -3.40
CA GLY A 108 -23.11 7.21 -3.96
C GLY A 108 -22.04 7.35 -2.88
N LEU A 109 -22.29 8.22 -1.88
CA LEU A 109 -21.37 8.41 -0.75
C LEU A 109 -21.21 7.15 0.10
N ILE A 110 -22.30 6.44 0.40
CA ILE A 110 -22.24 5.18 1.15
C ILE A 110 -21.46 4.12 0.36
N SER A 111 -21.69 4.01 -0.94
CA SER A 111 -20.97 3.05 -1.79
C SER A 111 -19.47 3.31 -1.78
N VAL A 112 -19.04 4.57 -1.92
CA VAL A 112 -17.62 4.93 -1.83
C VAL A 112 -17.06 4.59 -0.46
N ALA A 113 -17.75 4.95 0.63
CA ALA A 113 -17.31 4.65 1.99
C ALA A 113 -17.16 3.15 2.24
N VAL A 114 -18.11 2.33 1.77
CA VAL A 114 -18.08 0.87 1.91
C VAL A 114 -16.93 0.28 1.11
N VAL A 115 -16.72 0.70 -0.14
CA VAL A 115 -15.62 0.22 -0.98
C VAL A 115 -14.27 0.60 -0.38
N SER A 116 -14.11 1.84 0.09
CA SER A 116 -12.88 2.28 0.77
C SER A 116 -12.61 1.49 2.05
N ALA A 117 -13.63 1.27 2.89
CA ALA A 117 -13.49 0.48 4.12
C ALA A 117 -13.15 -0.99 3.83
N MET A 118 -13.79 -1.58 2.81
CA MET A 118 -13.52 -2.94 2.36
C MET A 118 -12.08 -3.07 1.85
N LEU A 119 -11.62 -2.11 1.05
CA LEU A 119 -10.25 -2.11 0.52
C LEU A 119 -9.22 -2.00 1.64
N LEU A 120 -9.41 -1.10 2.61
CA LEU A 120 -8.55 -0.99 3.79
C LEU A 120 -8.54 -2.28 4.62
N TYR A 121 -9.70 -2.92 4.80
CA TYR A 121 -9.80 -4.20 5.50
C TYR A 121 -9.02 -5.31 4.78
N VAL A 122 -9.16 -5.41 3.46
CA VAL A 122 -8.47 -6.41 2.63
C VAL A 122 -6.96 -6.18 2.64
N VAL A 123 -6.49 -4.95 2.44
CA VAL A 123 -5.05 -4.60 2.49
C VAL A 123 -4.47 -4.93 3.86
N ASN A 124 -5.15 -4.55 4.94
CA ASN A 124 -4.66 -4.84 6.29
C ASN A 124 -4.60 -6.35 6.57
N LYS A 125 -5.62 -7.10 6.12
CA LYS A 125 -5.73 -8.55 6.39
C LYS A 125 -4.81 -9.39 5.51
N LEU A 126 -4.63 -9.03 4.24
CA LEU A 126 -3.86 -9.83 3.27
C LEU A 126 -2.41 -9.40 3.12
N ILE A 127 -2.09 -8.13 3.40
CA ILE A 127 -0.75 -7.58 3.20
C ILE A 127 -0.12 -7.25 4.55
N ILE A 128 -0.70 -6.32 5.31
CA ILE A 128 -0.03 -5.76 6.50
C ILE A 128 0.10 -6.80 7.63
N ARG A 129 -0.97 -7.53 7.95
CA ARG A 129 -0.94 -8.55 9.01
C ARG A 129 0.06 -9.69 8.74
N PRO A 130 0.10 -10.30 7.55
CA PRO A 130 1.11 -11.32 7.25
C PRO A 130 2.54 -10.79 7.24
N LEU A 131 2.75 -9.51 6.93
CA LEU A 131 4.08 -8.90 7.02
C LEU A 131 4.52 -8.76 8.48
N GLY A 132 3.61 -8.44 9.40
CA GLY A 132 3.90 -8.27 10.84
C GLY A 132 4.46 -6.91 11.20
N GLY A 133 4.54 -5.99 10.24
CA GLY A 133 5.11 -4.66 10.38
C GLY A 133 5.04 -3.89 9.07
N GLU A 134 5.77 -2.77 9.02
CA GLU A 134 5.90 -1.98 7.80
C GLU A 134 6.76 -2.74 6.76
N PRO A 135 6.37 -2.74 5.47
CA PRO A 135 7.12 -3.43 4.42
C PRO A 135 8.59 -2.96 4.32
N ASP A 136 8.82 -1.66 4.50
CA ASP A 136 10.15 -1.06 4.40
C ASP A 136 11.09 -1.56 5.50
N THR A 137 10.57 -1.81 6.70
CA THR A 137 11.34 -2.42 7.79
C THR A 137 11.81 -3.82 7.44
N ALA A 138 10.95 -4.64 6.82
CA ALA A 138 11.32 -5.98 6.39
C ALA A 138 12.45 -5.95 5.35
N VAL A 139 12.36 -5.02 4.38
CA VAL A 139 13.38 -4.82 3.34
C VAL A 139 14.70 -4.36 3.95
N GLU A 140 14.68 -3.41 4.90
CA GLU A 140 15.89 -2.94 5.57
C GLU A 140 16.58 -4.06 6.34
N ILE A 141 15.83 -4.84 7.14
CA ILE A 141 16.38 -5.98 7.88
C ILE A 141 17.01 -6.99 6.92
N ALA A 142 16.29 -7.36 5.85
CA ALA A 142 16.81 -8.31 4.87
C ALA A 142 18.09 -7.80 4.20
N ARG A 143 18.17 -6.50 3.89
CA ARG A 143 19.37 -5.89 3.31
C ARG A 143 20.55 -5.94 4.28
N ARG A 144 20.35 -5.60 5.55
CA ARG A 144 21.41 -5.66 6.57
C ARG A 144 21.91 -7.07 6.79
N VAL A 145 21.01 -8.06 6.86
CA VAL A 145 21.39 -9.47 6.94
C VAL A 145 22.20 -9.90 5.71
N ALA A 146 21.80 -9.47 4.51
CA ALA A 146 22.56 -9.74 3.28
C ALA A 146 23.95 -9.07 3.27
N GLU A 147 24.10 -7.93 3.93
CA GLU A 147 25.39 -7.24 4.16
C GLU A 147 26.21 -7.87 5.30
N GLY A 148 25.66 -8.88 6.01
CA GLY A 148 26.30 -9.56 7.14
C GLY A 148 26.13 -8.86 8.49
N ASP A 149 25.36 -7.76 8.55
CA ASP A 149 24.99 -7.12 9.81
C ASP A 149 23.81 -7.87 10.46
N LEU A 150 24.15 -8.72 11.44
CA LEU A 150 23.19 -9.46 12.25
C LEU A 150 22.92 -8.80 13.61
N THR A 151 23.29 -7.53 13.81
CA THR A 151 23.15 -6.84 15.11
C THR A 151 21.87 -6.03 15.24
N THR A 152 21.15 -5.83 14.13
CA THR A 152 19.94 -5.01 14.10
C THR A 152 18.79 -5.68 14.83
N GLN A 153 18.03 -4.93 15.63
CA GLN A 153 16.90 -5.47 16.38
C GLN A 153 15.64 -5.57 15.49
N VAL A 154 15.13 -6.78 15.29
CA VAL A 154 13.82 -6.99 14.63
C VAL A 154 12.72 -6.81 15.66
N SER A 155 11.95 -5.72 15.52
CA SER A 155 10.81 -5.44 16.39
C SER A 155 9.58 -6.22 15.93
N LEU A 156 9.09 -7.11 16.78
CA LEU A 156 7.92 -7.93 16.50
C LEU A 156 6.68 -7.41 17.22
N GLN A 157 5.50 -7.58 16.61
CA GLN A 157 4.25 -7.33 17.31
C GLN A 157 4.06 -8.36 18.44
N ARG A 158 3.36 -7.95 19.49
CA ARG A 158 3.14 -8.82 20.66
C ARG A 158 2.35 -10.08 20.26
N GLY A 159 2.94 -11.24 20.50
CA GLY A 159 2.34 -12.54 20.17
C GLY A 159 2.46 -12.93 18.70
N ASP A 160 3.25 -12.21 17.91
CA ASP A 160 3.53 -12.57 16.53
C ASP A 160 4.48 -13.78 16.45
N GLN A 161 4.06 -14.80 15.69
CA GLN A 161 4.77 -16.06 15.50
C GLN A 161 4.73 -16.57 14.06
N HIS A 162 4.09 -15.82 13.16
CA HIS A 162 3.78 -16.31 11.81
C HIS A 162 4.07 -15.26 10.73
N SER A 163 4.38 -14.02 11.10
CA SER A 163 4.65 -12.99 10.13
C SER A 163 5.98 -13.17 9.41
N MET A 164 6.13 -12.44 8.30
CA MET A 164 7.41 -12.33 7.61
C MET A 164 8.50 -11.73 8.53
N LEU A 165 8.18 -10.71 9.33
CA LEU A 165 9.13 -10.15 10.28
C LEU A 165 9.58 -11.19 11.32
N TYR A 166 8.67 -12.04 11.81
CA TYR A 166 9.01 -13.14 12.70
C TYR A 166 9.97 -14.14 12.04
N ALA A 167 9.70 -14.51 10.79
CA ALA A 167 10.58 -15.40 10.04
C ALA A 167 11.98 -14.79 9.80
N LEU A 168 12.07 -13.49 9.51
CA LEU A 168 13.34 -12.77 9.39
C LEU A 168 14.10 -12.73 10.73
N HIS A 169 13.42 -12.48 11.84
CA HIS A 169 14.01 -12.55 13.17
C HIS A 169 14.60 -13.94 13.46
N GLN A 170 13.84 -15.01 13.18
CA GLN A 170 14.31 -16.38 13.39
C GLN A 170 15.53 -16.71 12.50
N MET A 171 15.50 -16.28 11.23
CA MET A 171 16.63 -16.44 10.31
C MET A 171 17.88 -15.73 10.82
N GLN A 172 17.73 -14.48 11.27
CA GLN A 172 18.85 -13.71 11.82
C GLN A 172 19.44 -14.39 13.07
N GLU A 173 18.60 -14.86 13.99
CA GLU A 173 19.08 -15.53 15.20
C GLU A 173 19.83 -16.83 14.89
N GLN A 174 19.32 -17.62 13.93
CA GLN A 174 20.01 -18.82 13.49
C GLN A 174 21.37 -18.51 12.84
N LEU A 175 21.44 -17.46 12.02
CA LEU A 175 22.69 -17.02 11.41
C LEU A 175 23.69 -16.53 12.47
N ARG A 176 23.23 -15.81 13.50
CA ARG A 176 24.09 -15.39 14.63
C ARG A 176 24.67 -16.59 15.36
N GLY A 177 23.87 -17.61 15.61
CA GLY A 177 24.32 -18.87 16.21
C GLY A 177 25.42 -19.53 15.37
N ILE A 178 25.19 -19.68 14.06
CA ILE A 178 26.18 -20.26 13.14
C ILE A 178 27.49 -19.47 13.16
N VAL A 179 27.44 -18.14 13.11
CA VAL A 179 28.64 -17.28 13.15
C VAL A 179 29.38 -17.41 14.48
N ALA A 180 28.66 -17.52 15.60
CA ALA A 180 29.25 -17.75 16.92
C ALA A 180 29.97 -19.11 16.99
N ASP A 181 29.33 -20.18 16.49
CA ASP A 181 29.91 -21.52 16.46
C ASP A 181 31.17 -21.58 15.58
N ILE A 182 31.15 -20.89 14.43
CA ILE A 182 32.33 -20.76 13.56
C ILE A 182 33.46 -20.06 14.32
N ARG A 183 33.17 -18.96 15.02
CA ARG A 183 34.18 -18.23 15.79
C ARG A 183 34.82 -19.11 16.88
N VAL A 184 34.02 -19.81 17.67
CA VAL A 184 34.51 -20.75 18.69
C VAL A 184 35.36 -21.85 18.06
N SER A 185 34.93 -22.40 16.93
CA SER A 185 35.69 -23.42 16.21
C SER A 185 37.03 -22.89 15.68
N SER A 186 37.06 -21.65 15.18
CA SER A 186 38.30 -21.00 14.74
C SER A 186 39.27 -20.72 15.89
N GLU A 187 38.77 -20.32 17.07
CA GLU A 187 39.58 -20.16 18.28
C GLU A 187 40.20 -21.50 18.69
N PHE A 188 39.42 -22.58 18.71
CA PHE A 188 39.92 -23.93 18.98
C PHE A 188 41.01 -24.39 17.99
N VAL A 189 40.81 -24.17 16.69
CA VAL A 189 41.80 -24.51 15.65
C VAL A 189 43.09 -23.68 15.82
N SER A 190 42.97 -22.41 16.17
CA SER A 190 44.12 -21.53 16.45
C SER A 190 44.93 -22.05 17.63
N ASP A 191 44.27 -22.41 18.73
CA ASP A 191 44.92 -22.95 19.92
C ASP A 191 45.63 -24.29 19.63
N ALA A 192 44.94 -25.22 18.97
CA ALA A 192 45.51 -26.51 18.57
C ALA A 192 46.71 -26.34 17.62
N SER A 193 46.64 -25.39 16.68
CA SER A 193 47.77 -25.06 15.79
C SER A 193 48.97 -24.52 16.57
N GLY A 194 48.72 -23.72 17.61
CA GLY A 194 49.75 -23.23 18.52
C GLY A 194 50.42 -24.35 19.33
N GLU A 195 49.66 -25.35 19.78
CA GLU A 195 50.21 -26.54 20.45
C GLU A 195 51.05 -27.40 19.49
N ILE A 196 50.57 -27.62 18.27
CA ILE A 196 51.33 -28.35 17.23
C ILE A 196 52.65 -27.64 16.94
N ALA A 197 52.63 -26.31 16.79
CA ALA A 197 53.85 -25.53 16.55
C ALA A 197 54.87 -25.68 17.69
N LYS A 198 54.41 -25.63 18.95
CA LYS A 198 55.26 -25.88 20.12
C LYS A 198 55.82 -27.31 20.12
N GLY A 199 54.99 -28.31 19.83
CA GLY A 199 55.41 -29.71 19.74
C GLY A 199 56.45 -29.95 18.65
N ASN A 200 56.29 -29.33 17.48
CA ASN A 200 57.28 -29.39 16.41
C ASN A 200 58.62 -28.75 16.80
N LEU A 201 58.60 -27.65 17.56
CA LEU A 201 59.82 -27.01 18.04
C LEU A 201 60.58 -27.93 19.02
N ASP A 202 59.88 -28.54 19.98
CA ASP A 202 60.48 -29.52 20.90
C ASP A 202 61.06 -30.73 20.14
N LEU A 203 60.30 -31.26 19.18
CA LEU A 203 60.78 -32.39 18.36
C LEU A 203 62.01 -32.02 17.54
N SER A 204 62.05 -30.81 16.96
CA SER A 204 63.23 -30.30 16.23
C SER A 204 64.45 -30.22 17.15
N GLN A 205 64.30 -29.63 18.34
CA GLN A 205 65.38 -29.53 19.34
C GLN A 205 65.90 -30.90 19.76
N ARG A 206 65.00 -31.87 20.00
CA ARG A 206 65.39 -33.25 20.31
C ARG A 206 66.10 -33.93 19.14
N THR A 207 65.66 -33.69 17.92
CA THR A 207 66.29 -34.22 16.70
C THR A 207 67.70 -33.66 16.53
N GLU A 208 67.90 -32.36 16.76
CA GLU A 208 69.22 -31.72 16.77
C GLU A 208 70.13 -32.30 17.85
N SER A 209 69.63 -32.46 19.08
CA SER A 209 70.38 -33.09 20.17
C SER A 209 70.77 -34.54 19.85
N GLN A 210 69.88 -35.31 19.25
CA GLN A 210 70.14 -36.69 18.88
C GLN A 210 71.18 -36.79 17.74
N ALA A 211 71.10 -35.90 16.76
CA ALA A 211 72.11 -35.78 15.71
C ALA A 211 73.50 -35.44 16.29
N ALA A 212 73.57 -34.56 17.29
CA ALA A 212 74.81 -34.23 17.98
C ALA A 212 75.40 -35.44 18.72
N SER A 213 74.59 -36.21 19.46
CA SER A 213 75.03 -37.45 20.13
C SER A 213 75.51 -38.53 19.15
N LEU A 214 74.87 -38.64 17.98
CA LEU A 214 75.31 -39.53 16.90
C LEU A 214 76.67 -39.10 16.34
N ALA A 215 76.88 -37.79 16.14
CA ALA A 215 78.16 -37.26 15.70
C ALA A 215 79.29 -37.54 16.71
N GLU A 216 79.01 -37.37 18.01
CA GLU A 216 79.96 -37.70 19.08
C GLU A 216 80.27 -39.20 19.14
N THR A 217 79.26 -40.05 18.95
CA THR A 217 79.45 -41.51 18.88
C THR A 217 80.30 -41.90 17.68
N ALA A 218 80.05 -41.32 16.50
CA ALA A 218 80.85 -41.56 15.31
C ALA A 218 82.32 -41.18 15.52
N SER A 219 82.57 -40.00 16.10
CA SER A 219 83.93 -39.55 16.46
C SER A 219 84.61 -40.49 17.47
N SER A 220 83.87 -40.96 18.48
CA SER A 220 84.38 -41.93 19.46
C SER A 220 84.75 -43.27 18.81
N VAL A 221 83.94 -43.74 17.84
CA VAL A 221 84.23 -44.95 17.05
C VAL A 221 85.47 -44.75 16.18
N GLU A 222 85.65 -43.58 15.59
CA GLU A 222 86.82 -43.24 14.77
C GLU A 222 88.10 -43.23 15.61
N HIS A 223 88.07 -42.60 16.80
CA HIS A 223 89.18 -42.63 17.76
C HIS A 223 89.46 -44.04 18.29
N MET A 224 88.42 -44.85 18.55
CA MET A 224 88.58 -46.27 18.90
C MET A 224 89.25 -47.05 17.76
N HIS A 225 88.86 -46.79 16.51
CA HIS A 225 89.45 -47.42 15.34
C HIS A 225 90.94 -47.09 15.20
N GLU A 226 91.34 -45.82 15.35
CA GLU A 226 92.75 -45.40 15.38
C GLU A 226 93.53 -46.08 16.50
N THR A 227 92.94 -46.17 17.70
CA THR A 227 93.56 -46.83 18.85
C THR A 227 93.79 -48.32 18.58
N VAL A 228 92.82 -49.00 17.96
CA VAL A 228 92.94 -50.41 17.57
C VAL A 228 94.02 -50.59 16.49
N GLN A 229 94.07 -49.72 15.48
CA GLN A 229 95.14 -49.75 14.47
C GLN A 229 96.53 -49.55 15.09
N ASN A 230 96.67 -48.57 15.99
CA ASN A 230 97.92 -48.32 16.73
C ASN A 230 98.32 -49.54 17.57
N ASN A 231 97.38 -50.15 18.31
CA ASN A 231 97.64 -51.36 19.09
C ASN A 231 98.09 -52.53 18.21
N ALA A 232 97.47 -52.73 17.05
CA ALA A 232 97.89 -53.76 16.10
C ALA A 232 99.31 -53.50 15.57
N ALA A 233 99.63 -52.26 15.21
CA ALA A 233 100.98 -51.89 14.77
C ALA A 233 102.04 -52.04 15.88
N HIS A 234 101.69 -51.70 17.13
CA HIS A 234 102.55 -51.92 18.29
C HIS A 234 102.81 -53.41 18.54
N ALA A 235 101.77 -54.26 18.47
CA ALA A 235 101.91 -55.70 18.60
C ALA A 235 102.81 -56.29 17.51
N GLU A 236 102.66 -55.83 16.26
CA GLU A 236 103.50 -56.28 15.15
C GLU A 236 104.97 -55.83 15.30
N ARG A 237 105.23 -54.58 15.72
CA ARG A 237 106.60 -54.15 16.07
C ARG A 237 107.19 -54.97 17.21
N ALA A 238 106.42 -55.24 18.27
CA ALA A 238 106.88 -56.05 19.40
C ALA A 238 107.23 -57.48 18.96
N ARG A 239 106.43 -58.05 18.05
CA ARG A 239 106.72 -59.34 17.41
C ARG A 239 108.04 -59.31 16.63
N GLN A 240 108.27 -58.28 15.82
CA GLN A 240 109.51 -58.12 15.05
C GLN A 240 110.74 -58.01 15.96
N LEU A 241 110.70 -57.16 16.99
CA LEU A 241 111.78 -57.02 17.97
C LEU A 241 112.06 -58.34 18.70
N SER A 242 111.02 -59.12 19.02
CA SER A 242 111.19 -60.43 19.68
C SER A 242 111.85 -61.46 18.75
N VAL A 243 111.62 -61.38 17.44
CA VAL A 243 112.27 -62.25 16.43
C VAL A 243 113.72 -61.82 16.18
N GLU A 244 114.02 -60.52 16.17
CA GLU A 244 115.40 -60.01 16.03
C GLU A 244 116.29 -60.30 17.26
N ALA A 245 115.69 -60.43 18.44
CA ALA A 245 116.38 -60.75 19.68
C ALA A 245 116.61 -62.26 19.91
N ALA A 246 116.11 -63.13 19.03
CA ALA A 246 116.22 -64.59 19.10
C ALA A 246 117.36 -65.13 18.21
#